data_AF-A0A0F9EG62-F1
#
_entry.id   AF-A0A0F9EG62-F1
#
_cell.length_a   1.000
_cell.length_b   1.000
_cell.length_c   1.000
_cell.angle_alpha   90.00
_cell.angle_beta   90.00
_cell.angle_gamma   90.00
#
_symmetry.space_group_name_H-M   'P 1'
#
loop_
_entity.id
_entity.type
_entity.pdbx_description
1 polymer ?
#
loop_
_entity_poly.entity_id
_entity_poly.type
_entity_poly.pdbx_seq_one_letter_code
_entity_poly.pdbx_strand_id
1 'polypeptide(L)'
;MSVESLAQPKVETNPELQPFFPDIPKIPYPIALNILQNMNNQEIQEIRRVSKTWNKVINILKPEIESKSKFIRLLNSMIGDFYNKEKFQQLKTFYNSLSSNLKLEFIHLKNKMNDTILRPAAQIKDSEFIFEILSQLNFQNRKKCILSPNNDGITPFHIATLTFDDKKIVGNVREQVT
;
A
#
# COMPACT_ATOMS: atom_id res chain seq x y z
N MET A 1 -27.69 -45.25 -5.64
CA MET A 1 -27.45 -43.96 -6.34
C MET A 1 -26.64 -43.08 -5.39
N SER A 2 -25.36 -42.90 -5.69
CA SER A 2 -24.42 -42.14 -4.86
C SER A 2 -24.59 -40.65 -5.12
N VAL A 3 -24.68 -39.86 -4.04
CA VAL A 3 -24.76 -38.39 -4.10
C VAL A 3 -23.32 -37.88 -4.28
N GLU A 4 -22.99 -37.40 -5.47
CA GLU A 4 -21.70 -36.76 -5.72
C GLU A 4 -21.59 -35.47 -4.90
N SER A 5 -20.63 -35.46 -3.98
CA SER A 5 -20.19 -34.28 -3.23
C SER A 5 -19.58 -33.27 -4.20
N LEU A 6 -20.39 -32.34 -4.69
CA LEU A 6 -19.92 -31.18 -5.44
C LEU A 6 -19.03 -30.32 -4.54
N ALA A 7 -17.71 -30.39 -4.77
CA ALA A 7 -16.73 -29.54 -4.12
C ALA A 7 -17.11 -28.06 -4.35
N GLN A 8 -17.25 -27.31 -3.26
CA GLN A 8 -17.54 -25.88 -3.34
C GLN A 8 -16.39 -25.15 -4.05
N PRO A 9 -16.68 -24.22 -4.98
CA PRO A 9 -15.65 -23.41 -5.59
C PRO A 9 -14.95 -22.58 -4.51
N LYS A 10 -13.63 -22.71 -4.43
CA LYS A 10 -12.80 -21.96 -3.49
C LYS A 10 -12.81 -20.49 -3.93
N VAL A 11 -13.64 -19.68 -3.28
CA VAL A 11 -13.65 -18.24 -3.49
C VAL A 11 -12.36 -17.68 -2.88
N GLU A 12 -11.35 -17.45 -3.71
CA GLU A 12 -10.14 -16.74 -3.30
C GLU A 12 -10.50 -15.27 -3.05
N THR A 13 -10.80 -14.97 -1.80
CA THR A 13 -10.89 -13.58 -1.33
C THR A 13 -9.49 -12.98 -1.38
N ASN A 14 -9.27 -11.98 -2.23
CA ASN A 14 -8.03 -11.21 -2.21
C ASN A 14 -7.90 -10.49 -0.85
N PRO A 15 -6.92 -10.82 -0.01
CA PRO A 15 -6.77 -10.25 1.33
C PRO A 15 -6.65 -8.71 1.32
N GLU A 16 -6.19 -8.13 0.21
CA GLU A 16 -5.98 -6.69 0.06
C GLU A 16 -7.28 -5.89 -0.13
N LEU A 17 -8.40 -6.56 -0.42
CA LEU A 17 -9.73 -5.95 -0.54
C LEU A 17 -10.56 -6.00 0.75
N GLN A 18 -10.14 -6.79 1.75
CA GLN A 18 -10.87 -6.96 3.02
C GLN A 18 -11.18 -5.66 3.79
N PRO A 19 -10.29 -4.65 3.89
CA PRO A 19 -10.60 -3.45 4.68
C PRO A 19 -11.68 -2.54 4.04
N PHE A 20 -12.02 -2.75 2.77
CA PHE A 20 -13.10 -2.00 2.11
C PHE A 20 -14.47 -2.68 2.22
N PHE A 21 -14.51 -3.96 2.63
CA PHE A 21 -15.73 -4.77 2.68
C PHE A 21 -15.75 -5.61 3.96
N PRO A 22 -16.12 -5.01 5.11
CA PRO A 22 -16.35 -5.78 6.32
C PRO A 22 -17.60 -6.63 6.05
N ASP A 23 -17.39 -7.93 5.88
CA ASP A 23 -18.40 -8.98 5.87
C ASP A 23 -19.41 -8.96 4.71
N ILE A 24 -18.98 -9.43 3.53
CA ILE A 24 -19.94 -10.10 2.64
C ILE A 24 -20.30 -11.43 3.33
N PRO A 25 -21.57 -11.63 3.76
CA PRO A 25 -21.96 -12.88 4.38
C PRO A 25 -21.65 -14.03 3.42
N LYS A 26 -20.88 -15.02 3.89
CA LYS A 26 -20.64 -16.27 3.16
C LYS A 26 -21.95 -17.05 3.13
N ILE A 27 -22.83 -16.75 2.17
CA ILE A 27 -24.08 -17.48 1.98
C ILE A 27 -23.76 -18.81 1.28
N PRO A 28 -24.06 -19.98 1.89
CA PRO A 28 -23.92 -21.27 1.23
C PRO A 28 -24.70 -21.31 -0.09
N TYR A 29 -24.09 -21.88 -1.12
CA TYR A 29 -24.65 -21.93 -2.48
C TYR A 29 -26.12 -22.41 -2.56
N PRO A 30 -26.56 -23.46 -1.82
CA PRO A 30 -27.97 -23.89 -1.84
C PRO A 30 -28.94 -22.83 -1.30
N ILE A 31 -28.51 -22.06 -0.30
CA ILE A 31 -29.31 -20.99 0.30
C ILE A 31 -29.41 -19.81 -0.67
N ALA A 32 -28.30 -19.44 -1.31
CA ALA A 32 -28.28 -18.40 -2.34
C ALA A 32 -29.18 -18.76 -3.53
N LEU A 33 -29.14 -20.03 -3.97
CA LEU A 33 -29.96 -20.51 -5.08
C LEU A 33 -31.45 -20.49 -4.76
N ASN A 34 -31.84 -20.93 -3.55
CA ASN A 34 -33.24 -20.86 -3.10
C ASN A 34 -33.75 -19.42 -2.99
N ILE A 35 -32.92 -18.49 -2.52
CA ILE A 35 -33.29 -17.06 -2.47
C ILE A 35 -33.53 -16.52 -3.89
N LEU A 36 -32.61 -16.79 -4.82
CA LEU A 36 -32.72 -16.33 -6.20
C LEU A 36 -33.92 -16.95 -6.95
N GLN A 37 -34.27 -18.20 -6.64
CA GLN A 37 -35.41 -18.90 -7.26
C GLN A 37 -36.77 -18.35 -6.81
N ASN A 38 -36.84 -17.76 -5.61
CA ASN A 38 -38.06 -17.18 -5.07
C ASN A 38 -38.19 -15.67 -5.33
N MET A 39 -37.20 -15.04 -5.97
CA MET A 39 -37.24 -13.63 -6.37
C MET A 39 -38.04 -13.43 -7.66
N ASN A 40 -38.72 -12.30 -7.75
CA ASN A 40 -39.37 -11.89 -8.98
C ASN A 40 -38.34 -11.31 -9.99
N ASN A 41 -38.76 -11.16 -11.24
CA ASN A 41 -37.90 -10.68 -12.32
C ASN A 41 -37.33 -9.27 -12.07
N GLN A 42 -38.06 -8.37 -11.40
CA GLN A 42 -37.56 -7.03 -11.10
C GLN A 42 -36.41 -7.09 -10.07
N GLU A 43 -36.58 -7.88 -9.01
CA GLU A 43 -35.55 -8.09 -7.99
C GLU A 43 -34.27 -8.69 -8.60
N ILE A 44 -34.42 -9.66 -9.50
CA ILE A 44 -33.29 -10.26 -10.23
C ILE A 44 -32.58 -9.22 -11.12
N GLN A 45 -33.31 -8.32 -11.77
CA GLN A 45 -32.69 -7.28 -12.61
C GLN A 45 -31.97 -6.23 -11.78
N GLU A 46 -32.49 -5.86 -10.61
CA GLU A 46 -31.80 -4.95 -9.69
C GLU A 46 -30.50 -5.57 -9.17
N ILE A 47 -30.51 -6.84 -8.77
CA ILE A 47 -29.28 -7.55 -8.37
C ILE A 47 -28.25 -7.56 -9.51
N ARG A 48 -28.67 -7.82 -10.76
CA ARG A 48 -27.78 -7.77 -11.92
C ARG A 48 -27.21 -6.37 -12.14
N ARG A 49 -28.03 -5.32 -12.01
CA ARG A 49 -27.62 -3.93 -12.15
C ARG A 49 -26.58 -3.55 -11.10
N VAL A 50 -26.82 -3.91 -9.84
CA VAL A 50 -25.89 -3.69 -8.73
C VAL A 50 -24.58 -4.43 -8.99
N SER A 51 -24.64 -5.72 -9.35
CA SER A 51 -23.45 -6.53 -9.67
C SER A 51 -22.62 -5.95 -10.83
N LYS A 52 -23.27 -5.47 -11.89
CA LYS A 52 -22.58 -4.81 -13.02
C LYS A 52 -21.89 -3.51 -12.58
N THR A 53 -22.55 -2.73 -11.75
CA THR A 53 -21.99 -1.49 -11.19
C THR A 53 -20.81 -1.81 -10.28
N TRP A 54 -20.94 -2.85 -9.47
CA TRP A 54 -19.90 -3.36 -8.59
C TRP A 54 -18.62 -3.75 -9.33
N ASN A 55 -18.76 -4.51 -10.42
CA ASN A 55 -17.62 -4.90 -11.24
C ASN A 55 -16.89 -3.70 -11.87
N LYS A 56 -17.61 -2.63 -12.22
CA LYS A 56 -16.99 -1.39 -12.70
C LYS A 56 -16.16 -0.73 -11.60
N VAL A 57 -16.71 -0.64 -10.39
CA VAL A 57 -15.99 -0.07 -9.23
C VAL A 57 -14.71 -0.87 -8.95
N ILE A 58 -14.78 -2.20 -8.91
CA ILE A 58 -13.60 -3.06 -8.73
C ILE A 58 -12.54 -2.77 -9.79
N ASN A 59 -12.92 -2.71 -11.07
CA ASN A 59 -11.98 -2.47 -12.15
C ASN A 59 -11.31 -1.09 -12.07
N ILE A 60 -12.01 -0.08 -11.52
CA ILE A 60 -11.45 1.26 -11.30
C ILE A 60 -10.44 1.23 -10.15
N LEU A 61 -10.73 0.53 -9.05
CA LEU A 61 -9.89 0.53 -7.85
C LEU A 61 -8.70 -0.44 -7.94
N LYS A 62 -8.82 -1.51 -8.73
CA LYS A 62 -7.84 -2.59 -8.82
C LYS A 62 -6.40 -2.09 -9.08
N PRO A 63 -6.13 -1.18 -10.04
CA PRO A 63 -4.77 -0.71 -10.29
C PRO A 63 -4.14 0.01 -9.09
N GLU A 64 -4.92 0.76 -8.31
CA GLU A 64 -4.42 1.47 -7.12
C GLU A 64 -4.04 0.50 -6.01
N ILE A 65 -4.88 -0.54 -5.79
CA ILE A 65 -4.62 -1.60 -4.81
C ILE A 65 -3.35 -2.38 -5.20
N GLU A 66 -3.23 -2.79 -6.46
CA GLU A 66 -2.04 -3.48 -6.97
C GLU A 66 -0.78 -2.62 -6.84
N SER A 67 -0.90 -1.31 -7.06
CA SER A 67 0.21 -0.37 -6.89
C SER A 67 0.68 -0.28 -5.44
N LYS A 68 -0.27 -0.19 -4.49
CA LYS A 68 0.04 -0.17 -3.04
C LYS A 68 0.72 -1.46 -2.60
N SER A 69 0.17 -2.60 -3.01
CA SER A 69 0.74 -3.93 -2.74
C SER A 69 2.17 -4.05 -3.25
N LYS A 70 2.39 -3.66 -4.51
CA LYS A 70 3.71 -3.68 -5.14
C LYS A 70 4.69 -2.77 -4.41
N PHE A 71 4.29 -1.57 -4.01
CA PHE A 71 5.12 -0.66 -3.23
C PHE A 71 5.53 -1.25 -1.90
N ILE A 72 4.57 -1.76 -1.12
CA ILE A 72 4.82 -2.37 0.18
C ILE A 72 5.74 -3.59 0.05
N ARG A 73 5.59 -4.40 -1.01
CA ARG A 73 6.49 -5.52 -1.29
C ARG A 73 7.93 -5.04 -1.56
N LEU A 74 8.10 -4.01 -2.40
CA LEU A 74 9.40 -3.42 -2.67
C LEU A 74 10.01 -2.81 -1.38
N LEU A 75 9.22 -2.09 -0.59
CA LEU A 75 9.65 -1.50 0.68
C LEU A 75 10.03 -2.56 1.72
N ASN A 76 9.28 -3.65 1.82
CA ASN A 76 9.61 -4.80 2.66
C ASN A 76 10.89 -5.52 2.21
N SER A 77 11.18 -5.54 0.91
CA SER A 77 12.36 -6.21 0.37
C SER A 77 13.69 -5.55 0.77
N MET A 78 13.61 -4.36 1.37
CA MET A 78 14.74 -3.59 1.91
C MET A 78 14.90 -3.73 3.44
N ILE A 79 14.09 -4.55 4.10
CA ILE A 79 14.29 -4.87 5.52
C ILE A 79 15.54 -5.74 5.66
N GLY A 80 16.42 -5.38 6.61
CA GLY A 80 17.65 -6.11 6.95
C GLY A 80 18.93 -5.28 6.80
N ASP A 81 20.05 -5.82 7.27
CA ASP A 81 21.31 -5.07 7.41
C ASP A 81 22.08 -4.87 6.09
N PHE A 82 21.80 -5.71 5.08
CA PHE A 82 22.42 -5.64 3.76
C PHE A 82 21.51 -4.91 2.78
N TYR A 83 21.50 -3.58 2.88
CA TYR A 83 20.73 -2.73 1.99
C TYR A 83 21.20 -2.87 0.54
N ASN A 84 20.28 -3.24 -0.33
CA ASN A 84 20.57 -3.46 -1.74
C ASN A 84 20.17 -2.20 -2.55
N LYS A 85 21.18 -1.48 -3.07
CA LYS A 85 21.03 -0.29 -3.92
C LYS A 85 20.15 -0.58 -5.15
N GLU A 86 20.25 -1.77 -5.74
CA GLU A 86 19.43 -2.18 -6.88
C GLU A 86 17.94 -2.23 -6.52
N LYS A 87 17.60 -2.86 -5.39
CA LYS A 87 16.22 -2.89 -4.88
C LYS A 87 15.69 -1.49 -4.61
N PHE A 88 16.53 -0.62 -4.05
CA PHE A 88 16.16 0.78 -3.86
C PHE A 88 15.89 1.49 -5.19
N GLN A 89 16.72 1.26 -6.23
CA GLN A 89 16.45 1.83 -7.55
C GLN A 89 15.14 1.33 -8.16
N GLN A 90 14.77 0.07 -7.92
CA GLN A 90 13.46 -0.46 -8.32
C GLN A 90 12.31 0.25 -7.60
N LEU A 91 12.45 0.50 -6.28
CA LEU A 91 11.47 1.27 -5.52
C LEU A 91 11.37 2.71 -6.01
N LYS A 92 12.50 3.39 -6.21
CA LYS A 92 12.57 4.78 -6.69
C LYS A 92 11.94 4.91 -8.08
N THR A 93 12.29 4.01 -9.01
CA THR A 93 11.71 3.98 -10.36
C THR A 93 10.20 3.76 -10.30
N PHE A 94 9.75 2.80 -9.48
CA PHE A 94 8.33 2.55 -9.31
C PHE A 94 7.60 3.77 -8.72
N TYR A 95 8.14 4.38 -7.66
CA TYR A 95 7.59 5.61 -7.07
C TYR A 95 7.51 6.75 -8.10
N ASN A 96 8.54 6.92 -8.92
CA ASN A 96 8.58 7.96 -9.95
C ASN A 96 7.59 7.74 -11.09
N SER A 97 7.15 6.49 -11.31
CA SER A 97 6.11 6.16 -12.27
C SER A 97 4.68 6.40 -11.76
N LEU A 98 4.51 6.69 -10.46
CA LEU A 98 3.20 6.97 -9.88
C LEU A 98 2.69 8.37 -10.26
N SER A 99 1.37 8.48 -10.40
CA SER A 99 0.70 9.77 -10.50
C SER A 99 0.85 10.59 -9.21
N SER A 100 0.77 11.91 -9.30
CA SER A 100 1.02 12.83 -8.17
C SER A 100 0.13 12.55 -6.95
N ASN A 101 -1.13 12.14 -7.17
CA ASN A 101 -2.04 11.76 -6.08
C ASN A 101 -1.56 10.51 -5.33
N LEU A 102 -1.04 9.51 -6.05
CA LEU A 102 -0.52 8.29 -5.44
C LEU A 102 0.82 8.51 -4.76
N LYS A 103 1.70 9.35 -5.33
CA LYS A 103 2.99 9.69 -4.70
C LYS A 103 2.80 10.17 -3.26
N LEU A 104 1.90 11.13 -3.04
CA LEU A 104 1.63 11.67 -1.70
C LEU A 104 1.18 10.61 -0.70
N GLU A 105 0.29 9.70 -1.12
CA GLU A 105 -0.14 8.59 -0.28
C GLU A 105 1.04 7.65 0.05
N PHE A 106 1.89 7.36 -0.94
CA PHE A 106 2.94 6.35 -0.82
C PHE A 106 4.11 6.82 0.04
N ILE A 107 4.33 8.13 0.17
CA ILE A 107 5.29 8.70 1.13
C ILE A 107 4.96 8.27 2.57
N HIS A 108 3.67 8.10 2.88
CA HIS A 108 3.20 7.75 4.22
C HIS A 108 3.00 6.25 4.43
N LEU A 109 3.11 5.44 3.37
CA LEU A 109 3.02 3.99 3.48
C LEU A 109 4.20 3.44 4.28
N LYS A 110 3.89 2.46 5.12
CA LYS A 110 4.84 1.84 6.03
C LYS A 110 4.98 0.36 5.74
N ASN A 111 6.21 -0.13 5.80
CA ASN A 111 6.50 -1.56 5.71
C ASN A 111 6.23 -2.27 7.05
N LYS A 112 6.54 -3.56 7.11
CA LYS A 112 6.39 -4.39 8.32
C LYS A 112 7.20 -3.92 9.53
N MET A 113 8.27 -3.16 9.30
CA MET A 113 9.11 -2.57 10.35
C MET A 113 8.65 -1.16 10.74
N ASN A 114 7.53 -0.68 10.21
CA ASN A 114 7.03 0.69 10.39
C ASN A 114 7.94 1.76 9.73
N ASP A 115 8.81 1.36 8.80
CA ASP A 115 9.64 2.28 8.01
C ASP A 115 8.86 2.83 6.82
N THR A 116 9.09 4.11 6.52
CA THR A 116 8.66 4.78 5.28
C THR A 116 9.77 4.71 4.23
N ILE A 117 9.49 5.18 3.01
CA ILE A 117 10.48 5.30 1.92
C ILE A 117 11.68 6.20 2.26
N LEU A 118 11.57 7.10 3.24
CA LEU A 118 12.68 7.98 3.63
C LEU A 118 13.83 7.23 4.30
N ARG A 119 13.56 6.17 5.07
CA ARG A 119 14.62 5.40 5.73
C ARG A 119 15.59 4.76 4.74
N PRO A 120 15.15 3.95 3.77
CA PRO A 120 16.06 3.34 2.80
C PRO A 120 16.75 4.40 1.94
N ALA A 121 16.09 5.53 1.65
CA ALA A 121 16.71 6.66 0.94
C ALA A 121 17.87 7.28 1.76
N ALA A 122 17.67 7.48 3.06
CA ALA A 122 18.72 7.96 3.96
C ALA A 122 19.86 6.95 4.11
N GLN A 123 19.53 5.65 4.13
CA GLN A 123 20.54 4.59 4.26
C GLN A 123 21.50 4.55 3.07
N ILE A 124 20.98 4.73 1.85
CA ILE A 124 21.79 4.75 0.62
C ILE A 124 22.34 6.14 0.25
N LYS A 125 22.14 7.12 1.12
CA LYS A 125 22.59 8.52 0.98
C LYS A 125 22.03 9.24 -0.27
N ASP A 126 20.82 8.91 -0.73
CA ASP A 126 20.18 9.57 -1.89
C ASP A 126 19.50 10.88 -1.47
N SER A 127 20.32 11.90 -1.25
CA SER A 127 19.86 13.22 -0.80
C SER A 127 18.88 13.87 -1.77
N GLU A 128 19.12 13.75 -3.08
CA GLU A 128 18.24 14.28 -4.13
C GLU A 128 16.83 13.71 -4.01
N PHE A 129 16.71 12.38 -3.86
CA PHE A 129 15.41 11.75 -3.71
C PHE A 129 14.73 12.10 -2.38
N ILE A 130 15.50 12.24 -1.30
CA ILE A 130 14.97 12.72 -0.01
C ILE A 130 14.37 14.13 -0.18
N PHE A 131 15.08 15.03 -0.86
CA PHE A 131 14.55 16.37 -1.12
C PHE A 131 13.33 16.34 -2.04
N GLU A 132 13.33 15.49 -3.07
CA GLU A 132 12.17 15.29 -3.95
C GLU A 132 10.92 14.88 -3.14
N ILE A 133 11.05 13.88 -2.27
CA ILE A 133 9.95 13.41 -1.40
C ILE A 133 9.48 14.52 -0.47
N LEU A 134 10.41 15.18 0.24
CA LEU A 134 10.06 16.19 1.23
C LEU A 134 9.43 17.43 0.61
N SER A 135 9.85 17.83 -0.59
CA SER A 135 9.29 18.97 -1.32
C SER A 135 7.80 18.84 -1.61
N GLN A 136 7.29 17.60 -1.72
CA GLN A 136 5.87 17.31 -1.98
C GLN A 136 5.01 17.45 -0.72
N LEU A 137 5.61 17.49 0.46
CA LEU A 137 4.90 17.57 1.74
C LEU A 137 4.86 19.01 2.27
N ASN A 138 3.81 19.34 3.00
CA ASN A 138 3.80 20.53 3.87
C ASN A 138 4.72 20.32 5.08
N PHE A 139 5.06 21.40 5.78
CA PHE A 139 5.98 21.38 6.92
C PHE A 139 5.62 20.35 8.00
N GLN A 140 4.34 20.27 8.39
CA GLN A 140 3.88 19.33 9.42
C GLN A 140 4.07 17.87 8.99
N ASN A 141 3.78 17.57 7.73
CA ASN A 141 3.94 16.23 7.18
C ASN A 141 5.42 15.87 6.97
N ARG A 142 6.29 16.82 6.58
CA ARG A 142 7.74 16.60 6.54
C ARG A 142 8.26 16.19 7.91
N LYS A 143 7.94 16.97 8.94
CA LYS A 143 8.31 16.70 10.32
C LYS A 143 7.85 15.33 10.78
N LYS A 144 6.58 15.00 10.52
CA LYS A 144 6.02 13.68 10.86
C LYS A 144 6.77 12.54 10.16
N CYS A 145 7.10 12.66 8.87
CA CYS A 145 7.81 11.61 8.14
C CYS A 145 9.27 11.45 8.59
N ILE A 146 9.98 12.56 8.78
CA ILE A 146 11.41 12.56 9.18
C ILE A 146 11.59 12.01 10.60
N LEU A 147 10.61 12.28 11.48
CA LEU A 147 10.66 11.89 12.89
C LEU A 147 9.80 10.66 13.22
N SER A 148 9.20 9.98 12.22
CA SER A 148 8.41 8.77 12.47
C SER A 148 9.36 7.61 12.83
N PRO A 149 9.31 7.08 14.07
CA PRO A 149 10.14 5.95 14.44
C PRO A 149 9.62 4.65 13.82
N ASN A 150 10.54 3.75 13.52
CA ASN A 150 10.24 2.36 13.18
C ASN A 150 9.96 1.54 14.45
N ASN A 151 9.80 0.22 14.31
CA ASN A 151 9.58 -0.68 15.45
C ASN A 151 10.72 -0.68 16.48
N ASP A 152 11.94 -0.28 16.08
CA ASP A 152 13.12 -0.21 16.95
C ASP A 152 13.35 1.21 17.52
N GLY A 153 12.42 2.14 17.32
CA GLY A 153 12.59 3.54 17.73
C GLY A 153 13.52 4.36 16.84
N ILE A 154 14.02 3.79 15.73
CA ILE A 154 14.94 4.46 14.82
C ILE A 154 14.14 5.28 13.79
N THR A 155 14.51 6.55 13.61
CA THR A 155 13.87 7.46 12.66
C THR A 155 14.71 7.59 11.39
N PRO A 156 14.13 8.03 10.26
CA PRO A 156 14.91 8.45 9.09
C PRO A 156 15.99 9.48 9.42
N PHE A 157 15.73 10.37 10.38
CA PHE A 157 16.72 11.35 10.86
C PHE A 157 17.92 10.68 11.54
N HIS A 158 17.70 9.70 12.43
CA HIS A 158 18.79 8.93 13.04
C HIS A 158 19.67 8.27 11.97
N ILE A 159 19.07 7.63 10.97
CA ILE A 159 19.82 7.03 9.87
C ILE A 159 20.63 8.10 9.11
N ALA A 160 20.00 9.22 8.75
CA ALA A 160 20.71 10.29 8.03
C ALA A 160 21.92 10.82 8.82
N THR A 161 21.81 10.98 10.15
CA THR A 161 22.93 11.42 10.99
C THR A 161 24.08 10.41 11.08
N LEU A 162 23.80 9.12 10.87
CA LEU A 162 24.80 8.05 10.88
C LEU A 162 25.41 7.81 9.50
N THR A 163 24.66 8.07 8.43
CA THR A 163 25.09 7.75 7.07
C THR A 163 25.66 8.94 6.32
N PHE A 164 25.18 10.17 6.50
CA PHE A 164 25.71 11.32 5.77
C PHE A 164 26.96 11.89 6.45
N ASP A 165 28.08 11.88 5.73
CA ASP A 165 29.34 12.46 6.20
C ASP A 165 29.28 14.00 6.17
N ASP A 166 28.53 14.56 5.22
CA ASP A 166 28.31 16.00 5.10
C ASP A 166 27.20 16.47 6.04
N LYS A 167 27.61 17.14 7.12
CA LYS A 167 26.72 17.75 8.11
C LYS A 167 25.79 18.80 7.52
N LYS A 168 26.10 19.40 6.36
CA LYS A 168 25.23 20.34 5.66
C LYS A 168 23.97 19.64 5.14
N ILE A 169 24.08 18.41 4.64
CA ILE A 169 22.93 17.63 4.17
C ILE A 169 22.02 17.28 5.35
N VAL A 170 22.59 16.85 6.47
CA VAL A 170 21.86 16.60 7.72
C VAL A 170 21.23 17.89 8.28
N GLY A 171 21.95 19.02 8.18
CA GLY A 171 21.47 20.36 8.55
C GLY A 171 20.27 20.79 7.71
N ASN A 172 20.30 20.56 6.39
CA ASN A 172 19.16 20.82 5.52
C ASN A 172 17.95 19.95 5.91
N VAL A 173 18.16 18.68 6.28
CA VAL A 173 17.06 17.83 6.81
C VAL A 173 16.55 18.36 8.14
N ARG A 174 17.42 18.91 9.00
CA ARG A 174 17.03 19.56 10.27
C ARG A 174 16.18 20.81 10.02
N GLU A 175 16.53 21.64 9.04
CA GLU A 175 15.72 22.81 8.65
C GLU A 175 14.31 22.41 8.16
N GLN A 176 14.14 21.20 7.62
CA GLN A 176 12.81 20.69 7.22
C GLN A 176 11.91 20.32 8.41
N VAL A 177 12.43 20.35 9.65
CA VAL A 177 11.69 19.93 10.87
C VAL A 177 11.72 20.92 12.03
N THR A 178 12.49 22.00 11.92
CA THR A 178 12.62 23.06 12.94
C THR A 178 11.82 24.28 12.51
#